data_AF-A0ABD5S5F8-F1
#
_entry.id   AF-A0ABD5S5F8-F1
#
_cell.length_a   1.000
_cell.length_b   1.000
_cell.length_c   1.000
_cell.angle_alpha   90.00
_cell.angle_beta   90.00
_cell.angle_gamma   90.00
#
_symmetry.space_group_name_H-M   'P 1'
#
loop_
_entity.id
_entity.type
_entity.pdbx_description
1 polymer ?
#
loop_
_entity_poly.entity_id
_entity_poly.type
_entity_poly.pdbx_seq_one_letter_code
_entity_poly.pdbx_strand_id
1 'polypeptide(L)'
;ADLVAPFGNGAFDAVLFNPPYLPTDPENEWDDWMETALSGGESGRALIDPFLDAVGRVLAPGGAVYLLVSSLTGFDAVVERARANGFAVETVVQESYPFETLSVLELTRAEDGRGDAE
;
A
#
# COMPACT_ATOMS: atom_id res chain seq x y z
N ALA A 1 5.35 -10.19 7.36
CA ALA A 1 4.75 -11.40 6.75
C ALA A 1 4.84 -11.28 5.23
N ASP A 2 5.04 -12.37 4.50
CA ASP A 2 4.92 -12.35 3.03
C ASP A 2 3.45 -12.62 2.67
N LEU A 3 2.75 -11.57 2.23
CA LEU A 3 1.31 -11.62 1.96
C LEU A 3 0.96 -12.25 0.62
N VAL A 4 1.94 -12.49 -0.26
CA VAL A 4 1.70 -12.90 -1.64
C VAL A 4 2.46 -14.17 -2.06
N ALA A 5 3.31 -14.73 -1.18
CA ALA A 5 4.07 -15.96 -1.41
C ALA A 5 3.29 -17.11 -2.08
N PRO A 6 2.04 -17.43 -1.70
CA PRO A 6 1.33 -18.58 -2.28
C PRO A 6 0.94 -18.42 -3.76
N PHE A 7 1.00 -17.19 -4.31
CA PHE A 7 0.54 -16.90 -5.67
C PHE A 7 1.68 -16.94 -6.69
N GLY A 8 1.34 -17.40 -7.90
CA GLY A 8 2.27 -17.39 -9.03
C GLY A 8 2.61 -15.97 -9.52
N ASN A 9 3.64 -15.87 -10.36
CA ASN A 9 3.98 -14.61 -11.01
C ASN A 9 2.89 -14.22 -12.01
N GLY A 10 2.53 -12.93 -12.08
CA GLY A 10 1.52 -12.47 -13.03
C GLY A 10 0.12 -13.05 -12.81
N ALA A 11 -0.20 -13.46 -11.58
CA ALA A 11 -1.47 -14.12 -11.26
C ALA A 11 -2.68 -13.17 -11.21
N PHE A 12 -2.45 -11.87 -11.05
CA PHE A 12 -3.52 -10.90 -10.81
C PHE A 12 -3.43 -9.69 -11.74
N ASP A 13 -4.57 -9.33 -12.33
CA ASP A 13 -4.76 -8.05 -13.01
C ASP A 13 -5.00 -6.91 -12.01
N ALA A 14 -5.54 -7.22 -10.82
CA ALA A 14 -5.79 -6.25 -9.77
C ALA A 14 -5.52 -6.85 -8.38
N VAL A 15 -4.84 -6.09 -7.52
CA VAL A 15 -4.65 -6.40 -6.10
C VAL A 15 -5.19 -5.24 -5.28
N LEU A 16 -6.11 -5.51 -4.36
CA LEU A 16 -6.67 -4.48 -3.48
C LEU A 16 -6.19 -4.75 -2.06
N PHE A 17 -5.67 -3.73 -1.40
CA PHE A 17 -5.24 -3.83 -0.02
C PHE A 17 -5.74 -2.67 0.81
N ASN A 18 -6.60 -2.98 1.78
CA ASN A 18 -6.99 -2.11 2.88
C ASN A 18 -6.22 -2.60 4.13
N PRO A 19 -4.97 -2.17 4.33
CA PRO A 19 -4.14 -2.62 5.43
C PRO A 19 -4.68 -2.08 6.77
N PRO A 20 -4.33 -2.70 7.90
CA PRO A 20 -4.38 -1.99 9.17
C PRO A 20 -3.34 -0.87 9.14
N TYR A 21 -3.80 0.39 9.18
CA TYR A 21 -2.97 1.58 8.89
C TYR A 21 -2.74 2.49 10.09
N LEU A 22 -3.40 2.25 11.23
CA LEU A 22 -3.22 3.06 12.43
C LEU A 22 -1.91 2.69 13.16
N PRO A 23 -1.07 3.67 13.49
CA PRO A 23 0.04 3.47 14.41
C PRO A 23 -0.49 2.96 15.76
N THR A 24 0.21 1.99 16.35
CA THR A 24 -0.13 1.49 17.70
C THR A 24 0.76 2.16 18.72
N ASP A 25 0.15 2.84 19.68
CA ASP A 25 0.83 3.42 20.84
C ASP A 25 1.00 2.33 21.92
N PRO A 26 2.23 1.93 22.29
CA PRO A 26 2.47 0.90 23.29
C PRO A 26 2.00 1.29 24.70
N GLU A 27 1.69 2.56 24.96
CA GLU A 27 1.22 3.06 26.26
C GLU A 27 -0.30 3.31 26.34
N ASN A 28 -1.01 3.26 25.21
CA ASN A 28 -2.47 3.39 25.13
C ASN A 28 -3.08 2.11 24.53
N GLU A 29 -3.27 1.10 25.37
CA GLU A 29 -4.16 -0.02 25.04
C GLU A 29 -5.60 0.50 25.00
N TRP A 30 -6.09 0.86 23.81
CA TRP A 30 -7.52 1.02 23.59
C TRP A 30 -8.12 -0.38 23.47
N ASP A 31 -8.76 -0.83 24.56
CA ASP A 31 -9.35 -2.17 24.76
C ASP A 31 -10.60 -2.40 23.87
N ASP A 32 -10.44 -2.23 22.56
CA ASP A 32 -11.51 -2.30 21.56
C ASP A 32 -11.05 -3.13 20.34
N TRP A 33 -11.93 -4.00 19.85
CA TRP A 33 -11.73 -4.84 18.66
C TRP A 33 -11.30 -4.08 17.40
N MET A 34 -11.60 -2.78 17.36
CA MET A 34 -11.19 -1.83 16.32
C MET A 34 -9.66 -1.66 16.26
N GLU A 35 -8.98 -1.76 17.41
CA GLU A 35 -7.54 -1.60 17.51
C GLU A 35 -6.79 -2.73 16.80
N THR A 36 -7.19 -3.99 17.00
CA THR A 36 -6.57 -5.13 16.32
C THR A 36 -6.77 -5.09 14.80
N ALA A 37 -7.95 -4.63 14.34
CA ALA A 37 -8.27 -4.54 12.91
C ALA A 37 -7.53 -3.40 12.20
N LEU A 38 -7.02 -2.41 12.95
CA LEU A 38 -6.40 -1.21 12.41
C LEU A 38 -4.91 -1.05 12.79
N SER A 39 -4.39 -1.84 13.73
CA SER A 39 -3.00 -1.81 14.19
C SER A 39 -2.00 -2.19 13.10
N GLY A 40 -1.30 -1.18 12.57
CA GLY A 40 -0.24 -1.32 11.56
C GLY A 40 1.18 -1.34 12.17
N GLY A 41 1.30 -1.54 13.48
CA GLY A 41 2.56 -1.42 14.24
C GLY A 41 2.94 0.03 14.55
N GLU A 42 4.14 0.26 15.10
CA GLU A 42 4.59 1.59 15.58
C GLU A 42 4.51 2.70 14.52
N SER A 43 4.67 2.37 13.24
CA SER A 43 4.58 3.32 12.12
C SER A 43 3.29 3.23 11.31
N GLY A 44 2.40 2.28 11.62
CA GLY A 44 1.26 1.94 10.75
C GLY A 44 1.63 1.19 9.45
N ARG A 45 2.93 0.97 9.17
CA ARG A 45 3.44 0.43 7.89
C ARG A 45 4.03 -0.97 7.96
N ALA A 46 3.94 -1.66 9.11
CA ALA A 46 4.58 -2.95 9.32
C ALA A 46 4.11 -4.04 8.32
N LEU A 47 2.91 -3.90 7.76
CA LEU A 47 2.39 -4.74 6.69
C LEU A 47 2.45 -4.11 5.30
N ILE A 48 2.47 -2.77 5.21
CA ILE A 48 2.52 -2.06 3.93
C ILE A 48 3.90 -2.22 3.27
N ASP A 49 4.98 -2.01 4.02
CA ASP A 49 6.33 -2.04 3.44
C ASP A 49 6.67 -3.43 2.86
N PRO A 50 6.49 -4.56 3.60
CA PRO A 50 6.74 -5.89 3.03
C PRO A 50 5.79 -6.26 1.90
N PHE A 51 4.57 -5.72 1.91
CA PHE A 51 3.62 -5.92 0.81
C PHE A 51 4.11 -5.24 -0.47
N LEU A 52 4.53 -3.97 -0.39
CA LEU A 52 5.05 -3.21 -1.53
C LEU A 52 6.30 -3.86 -2.12
N ASP A 53 7.16 -4.44 -1.28
CA ASP A 53 8.36 -5.15 -1.71
C ASP A 53 8.05 -6.45 -2.48
N ALA A 54 6.87 -7.03 -2.31
CA ALA A 54 6.53 -8.36 -2.85
C ALA A 54 5.43 -8.33 -3.93
N VAL A 55 4.47 -7.41 -3.86
CA VAL A 55 3.26 -7.41 -4.69
C VAL A 55 3.56 -7.27 -6.18
N GLY A 56 4.63 -6.55 -6.53
CA GLY A 56 5.07 -6.38 -7.90
C GLY A 56 5.14 -7.71 -8.65
N ARG A 57 5.69 -8.76 -8.03
CA ARG A 57 5.86 -10.10 -8.63
C ARG A 57 4.56 -10.74 -9.11
N VAL A 58 3.46 -10.55 -8.38
CA VAL A 58 2.19 -11.24 -8.64
C VAL A 58 1.28 -10.49 -9.62
N LEU A 59 1.63 -9.26 -10.00
CA LEU A 59 0.89 -8.49 -11.00
C LEU A 59 1.16 -8.98 -12.42
N ALA A 60 0.08 -9.19 -13.17
CA ALA A 60 0.11 -9.41 -14.60
C ALA A 60 0.61 -8.15 -15.33
N PRO A 61 1.07 -8.26 -16.60
CA PRO A 61 1.37 -7.08 -17.41
C PRO A 61 0.14 -6.16 -17.52
N GLY A 62 0.31 -4.88 -17.18
CA GLY A 62 -0.80 -3.92 -17.12
C GLY A 62 -1.68 -4.03 -15.87
N GLY A 63 -1.36 -4.92 -14.93
CA GLY A 63 -2.07 -5.03 -13.66
C GLY A 63 -1.73 -3.90 -12.69
N ALA A 64 -2.65 -3.66 -11.75
CA ALA A 64 -2.56 -2.55 -10.79
C ALA A 64 -2.77 -3.00 -9.34
N VAL A 65 -2.23 -2.21 -8.42
CA VAL A 65 -2.55 -2.30 -6.98
C VAL A 65 -3.37 -1.10 -6.58
N TYR A 66 -4.44 -1.32 -5.80
CA TYR A 66 -5.16 -0.26 -5.11
C TYR A 66 -4.91 -0.37 -3.61
N LEU A 67 -4.18 0.60 -3.07
CA LEU A 67 -3.75 0.62 -1.67
C LEU A 67 -4.43 1.76 -0.93
N LEU A 68 -5.16 1.45 0.14
CA LEU A 68 -5.66 2.47 1.05
C LEU A 68 -4.51 2.93 1.97
N VAL A 69 -4.35 4.25 2.09
CA VAL A 69 -3.32 4.89 2.92
C VAL A 69 -3.97 6.00 3.74
N SER A 70 -3.75 5.99 5.05
CA SER A 70 -4.10 7.10 5.93
C SER A 70 -2.95 8.11 6.00
N SER A 71 -3.27 9.40 6.12
CA SER A 71 -2.30 10.45 6.44
C SER A 71 -1.55 10.18 7.74
N LEU A 72 -2.15 9.42 8.68
CA LEU A 72 -1.53 9.04 9.97
C LEU A 72 -0.41 8.01 9.80
N THR A 73 -0.45 7.21 8.73
CA THR A 73 0.53 6.16 8.42
C THR A 73 1.80 6.70 7.75
N GLY A 74 1.77 7.97 7.31
CA GLY A 74 2.84 8.60 6.55
C GLY A 74 2.71 8.37 5.05
N PHE A 75 1.81 9.12 4.42
CA PHE A 75 1.53 9.06 2.98
C PHE A 75 2.80 9.13 2.11
N ASP A 76 3.65 10.12 2.35
CA ASP A 76 4.87 10.33 1.55
C ASP A 76 5.81 9.14 1.64
N ALA A 77 5.97 8.54 2.82
CA ALA A 77 6.82 7.36 3.00
C ALA A 77 6.31 6.15 2.21
N VAL A 78 4.99 5.96 2.14
CA VAL A 78 4.37 4.89 1.33
C VAL A 78 4.60 5.14 -0.16
N VAL A 79 4.42 6.38 -0.62
CA VAL A 79 4.65 6.77 -2.03
C VAL A 79 6.12 6.58 -2.41
N GLU A 80 7.05 7.02 -1.57
CA GLU A 80 8.50 6.83 -1.78
C GLU A 80 8.88 5.35 -1.86
N ARG A 81 8.35 4.51 -0.96
CA ARG A 81 8.59 3.07 -0.96
C ARG A 81 8.01 2.40 -2.21
N ALA A 82 6.82 2.78 -2.66
CA ALA A 82 6.23 2.27 -3.88
C ALA A 82 7.08 2.63 -5.11
N ARG A 83 7.53 3.88 -5.22
CA ARG A 83 8.42 4.33 -6.29
C ARG A 83 9.77 3.60 -6.28
N ALA A 84 10.35 3.39 -5.10
CA ALA A 84 11.58 2.62 -4.94
C ALA A 84 11.42 1.15 -5.41
N ASN A 85 10.20 0.62 -5.35
CA ASN A 85 9.84 -0.71 -5.87
C ASN A 85 9.40 -0.70 -7.35
N GLY A 86 9.62 0.40 -8.08
CA GLY A 86 9.36 0.49 -9.52
C GLY A 86 7.91 0.78 -9.90
N PHE A 87 7.09 1.28 -8.97
CA PHE A 87 5.73 1.68 -9.26
C PHE A 87 5.62 3.17 -9.65
N ALA A 88 4.83 3.45 -10.68
CA ALA A 88 4.15 4.73 -10.80
C ALA A 88 3.00 4.78 -9.79
N VAL A 89 2.71 5.98 -9.27
CA VAL A 89 1.75 6.17 -8.17
C VAL A 89 0.81 7.31 -8.53
N GLU A 90 -0.49 7.06 -8.47
CA GLU A 90 -1.55 8.04 -8.66
C GLU A 90 -2.56 7.97 -7.50
N THR A 91 -3.02 9.13 -7.01
CA THR A 91 -4.14 9.17 -6.05
C THR A 91 -5.46 9.16 -6.82
N VAL A 92 -6.22 8.07 -6.72
CA VAL A 92 -7.48 7.92 -7.48
C VAL A 92 -8.70 8.48 -6.74
N VAL A 93 -8.70 8.38 -5.41
CA VAL A 93 -9.75 8.96 -4.57
C VAL A 93 -9.16 9.35 -3.22
N GLN A 94 -9.69 10.42 -2.64
CA GLN A 94 -9.28 10.93 -1.34
C GLN A 94 -10.50 11.48 -0.59
N GLU A 95 -10.62 11.11 0.68
CA GLU A 95 -11.70 11.54 1.57
C GLU A 95 -11.10 12.07 2.88
N SER A 96 -11.58 13.23 3.32
CA SER A 96 -11.09 13.91 4.53
C SER A 96 -12.02 13.68 5.71
N TYR A 97 -11.45 13.26 6.82
CA TYR A 97 -12.09 13.08 8.12
C TYR A 97 -11.49 14.03 9.16
N PRO A 98 -12.12 14.25 10.32
CA PRO A 98 -11.65 15.24 11.30
C PRO A 98 -10.22 15.05 11.81
N PHE A 99 -9.64 13.85 11.68
CA PHE A 99 -8.32 13.51 12.23
C PHE A 99 -7.38 12.84 11.21
N GLU A 100 -7.87 12.53 10.02
CA GLU A 100 -7.08 11.88 8.99
C GLU A 100 -7.67 12.13 7.61
N THR A 101 -6.82 11.93 6.61
CA THR A 101 -7.25 11.81 5.24
C THR A 101 -6.97 10.39 4.79
N LEU A 102 -7.98 9.73 4.24
CA LEU A 102 -7.84 8.43 3.61
C LEU A 102 -7.71 8.62 2.10
N SER A 103 -6.65 8.06 1.52
CA SER A 103 -6.36 8.10 0.09
C SER A 103 -6.28 6.67 -0.44
N VAL A 104 -6.89 6.41 -1.59
CA VAL A 104 -6.61 5.20 -2.36
C VAL A 104 -5.57 5.56 -3.42
N LEU A 105 -4.46 4.86 -3.39
CA LEU A 105 -3.40 4.95 -4.39
C LEU A 105 -3.56 3.84 -5.41
N GLU A 106 -3.50 4.18 -6.69
CA GLU A 106 -3.25 3.23 -7.77
C GLU A 106 -1.75 3.13 -8.03
N LEU A 107 -1.23 1.90 -7.99
CA LEU A 107 0.16 1.58 -8.27
C LEU A 107 0.24 0.72 -9.52
N THR A 108 0.88 1.21 -10.56
CA THR A 108 1.15 0.49 -11.81
C THR A 108 2.65 0.34 -11.98
N ARG A 109 3.12 -0.75 -12.59
CA ARG A 109 4.55 -0.87 -12.90
C ARG A 109 4.93 0.28 -13.84
N ALA A 110 5.91 1.09 -13.45
CA ALA A 110 6.44 2.13 -14.33
C ALA A 110 6.89 1.43 -15.62
N GLU A 111 6.41 1.87 -16.78
CA GLU A 111 6.69 1.20 -18.04
C GLU A 111 8.21 1.02 -18.18
N ASP A 112 8.67 -0.23 -18.30
CA ASP A 112 10.05 -0.53 -18.66
C ASP A 112 10.31 0.08 -20.03
N GLY A 113 10.91 1.28 -20.04
CA GLY A 113 11.29 2.09 -21.18
C GLY A 113 10.93 1.50 -22.54
N ARG A 114 9.69 1.70 -22.99
CA ARG A 114 9.41 1.65 -24.42
C ARG A 114 10.08 2.88 -25.00
N GLY A 115 11.28 2.68 -25.52
CA GLY A 115 12.10 3.74 -26.10
C GLY A 115 11.26 4.64 -26.99
N ASP A 116 11.31 5.93 -26.71
CA ASP A 116 10.87 6.97 -27.62
C ASP A 116 11.69 6.82 -28.91
N ALA A 117 11.12 6.09 -29.86
CA ALA A 117 11.49 6.16 -31.25
C ALA A 117 10.44 7.04 -31.93
N GLU A 118 10.70 8.34 -31.96
CA GLU A 118 10.34 9.24 -33.05
C GLU A 118 11.30 10.43 -33.10
#